data_AF-A0A850HU95-F1
#
_entry.id   AF-A0A850HU95-F1
#
_cell.length_a   1.000
_cell.length_b   1.000
_cell.length_c   1.000
_cell.angle_alpha   90.00
_cell.angle_beta   90.00
_cell.angle_gamma   90.00
#
_symmetry.space_group_name_H-M   'P 1'
#
loop_
_entity.id
_entity.type
_entity.pdbx_description
1 polymer ?
#
loop_
_entity_poly.entity_id
_entity_poly.type
_entity_poly.pdbx_seq_one_letter_code
_entity_poly.pdbx_strand_id
1 'polypeptide(L)' 'MSYYFSKTLLVGFDEALQRTIDALKQGGFGIITEVDVQRTFQEKLGIDFRKYRILGACI' A
#
# COMPACT_ATOMS: atom_id res chain seq x y z
N MET A 1 4.01 23.46 2.93
CA MET A 1 4.98 22.34 2.85
C MET A 1 4.21 21.05 3.02
N SER A 2 4.40 20.08 2.13
CA SER A 2 3.82 18.74 2.25
C SER A 2 4.83 17.79 2.89
N TYR A 3 4.37 16.95 3.83
CA TYR A 3 5.21 15.95 4.50
C TYR A 3 5.32 14.63 3.72
N TYR A 4 4.74 14.57 2.53
CA TYR A 4 4.64 13.34 1.73
C TYR A 4 4.62 13.65 0.23
N PHE A 5 4.94 12.62 -0.56
CA PHE A 5 4.67 12.57 -1.99
C PHE A 5 3.41 11.73 -2.22
N SER A 6 2.56 12.15 -3.15
CA SER A 6 1.36 11.38 -3.50
C SER A 6 1.08 11.45 -4.99
N LYS A 7 0.44 10.39 -5.49
CA LYS A 7 -0.06 10.29 -6.86
C LYS A 7 -1.34 9.49 -6.86
N THR A 8 -2.39 10.01 -7.49
CA THR A 8 -3.66 9.32 -7.67
C THR A 8 -3.65 8.58 -9.01
N LEU A 9 -4.10 7.33 -9.02
CA LEU A 9 -4.24 6.52 -10.22
C LEU A 9 -5.72 6.27 -10.50
N LEU A 10 -6.11 6.33 -11.78
CA LEU A 10 -7.49 6.06 -12.25
C LEU A 10 -7.68 4.57 -12.58
N VAL A 11 -7.31 3.70 -11.64
CA VAL A 11 -7.38 2.23 -11.79
C VAL A 11 -7.94 1.59 -10.51
N GLY A 12 -8.29 0.31 -10.58
CA GLY A 12 -8.74 -0.44 -9.41
C GLY A 12 -7.66 -0.55 -8.33
N PHE A 13 -8.07 -0.78 -7.08
CA PHE A 13 -7.15 -0.87 -5.95
C PHE A 13 -6.07 -1.93 -6.13
N ASP A 14 -6.48 -3.13 -6.54
CA ASP A 14 -5.57 -4.27 -6.71
C ASP A 14 -4.58 -4.05 -7.87
N GLU A 15 -5.04 -3.36 -8.92
CA GLU A 15 -4.17 -2.95 -10.03
C GLU A 15 -3.18 -1.85 -9.61
N ALA A 16 -3.63 -0.86 -8.83
CA ALA A 16 -2.76 0.18 -8.27
C ALA A 16 -1.68 -0.42 -7.37
N LEU A 17 -2.03 -1.41 -6.55
CA LEU A 17 -1.10 -2.13 -5.69
C LEU A 17 -0.03 -2.85 -6.52
N GLN A 18 -0.46 -3.63 -7.52
CA GLN A 18 0.45 -4.36 -8.40
C GLN A 18 1.43 -3.42 -9.12
N ARG A 19 0.91 -2.36 -9.75
CA ARG A 19 1.75 -1.34 -10.43
C ARG A 19 2.74 -0.67 -9.48
N THR A 20 2.35 -0.45 -8.23
CA THR A 20 3.23 0.14 -7.21
C THR A 20 4.38 -0.81 -6.85
N ILE A 21 4.08 -2.09 -6.62
CA ILE A 21 5.07 -3.12 -6.32
C ILE A 21 6.05 -3.28 -7.50
N ASP A 22 5.54 -3.30 -8.73
CA ASP A 22 6.38 -3.45 -9.92
C ASP A 22 7.29 -2.24 -10.14
N ALA A 23 6.79 -1.02 -9.90
CA ALA A 23 7.60 0.20 -9.97
C ALA A 23 8.70 0.23 -8.89
N LEU A 24 8.39 -0.21 -7.66
CA LEU A 24 9.37 -0.32 -6.58
C LEU A 24 10.47 -1.33 -6.96
N LYS A 25 10.10 -2.50 -7.48
CA LYS A 25 11.06 -3.51 -7.97
C LYS A 25 11.94 -3.00 -9.11
N GLN A 26 11.36 -2.29 -10.08
CA GLN A 26 12.12 -1.66 -11.17
C GLN A 26 13.12 -0.62 -10.66
N GLY A 27 12.78 0.07 -9.56
CA GLY A 27 13.68 0.98 -8.86
C GLY A 27 14.72 0.30 -7.96
N GLY A 28 14.78 -1.04 -7.92
CA GLY A 28 15.70 -1.81 -7.08
C GLY A 28 15.23 -2.03 -5.64
N PHE A 29 14.00 -1.68 -5.30
CA PHE A 29 13.46 -1.86 -3.94
C PHE A 29 12.77 -3.23 -3.81
N GLY A 30 13.14 -3.98 -2.77
CA GLY A 30 12.43 -5.16 -2.32
C GLY A 30 11.32 -4.81 -1.32
N ILE A 31 10.17 -5.48 -1.42
CA ILE A 31 9.09 -5.36 -0.42
C ILE A 31 9.43 -6.29 0.75
N ILE A 32 9.61 -5.71 1.93
CA ILE A 32 9.95 -6.44 3.16
C ILE A 32 8.74 -6.69 4.05
N THR A 33 7.72 -5.83 3.95
CA THR A 33 6.49 -5.93 4.75
C THR A 33 5.28 -5.46 3.96
N GLU A 34 4.16 -6.12 4.19
CA GLU A 34 2.84 -5.71 3.72
C GLU A 34 1.86 -5.78 4.88
N VAL A 35 1.09 -4.70 5.09
CA VAL A 35 0.06 -4.66 6.12
C VAL A 35 -1.30 -4.37 5.50
N ASP A 36 -2.21 -5.32 5.70
CA ASP A 36 -3.63 -5.14 5.43
C ASP A 36 -4.29 -4.42 6.61
N VAL A 37 -4.43 -3.09 6.48
CA VAL A 37 -5.01 -2.27 7.55
C VAL A 37 -6.50 -2.55 7.71
N GLN A 38 -7.22 -2.79 6.61
CA GLN A 38 -8.65 -3.12 6.65
C GLN A 38 -8.87 -4.38 7.49
N ARG A 39 -8.15 -5.46 7.16
CA ARG A 39 -8.24 -6.72 7.91
C ARG A 39 -7.79 -6.56 9.35
N THR A 40 -6.68 -5.86 9.59
CA THR A 40 -6.16 -5.65 10.94
C THR A 40 -7.16 -4.91 11.83
N PHE A 41 -7.84 -3.90 11.30
CA PHE A 41 -8.83 -3.12 12.05
C PHE A 41 -10.11 -3.91 12.26
N GLN A 42 -10.54 -4.70 11.27
CA GLN A 42 -11.67 -5.61 11.45
C GLN A 42 -11.40 -6.64 12.55
N GLU A 43 -10.21 -7.24 12.58
CA GLU A 43 -9.82 -8.26 13.57
C GLU A 43 -9.65 -7.68 14.97
N LYS A 44 -9.04 -6.49 15.10
CA LYS A 44 -8.70 -5.93 16.42
C LYS A 44 -9.75 -5.02 17.01
N LEU A 45 -10.49 -4.31 16.17
CA LEU A 45 -11.42 -3.25 16.59
C LEU A 45 -12.86 -3.53 16.14
N GLY A 46 -13.09 -4.54 15.29
CA GLY A 46 -14.42 -4.87 14.79
C GLY A 46 -15.01 -3.82 13.85
N ILE A 47 -14.18 -2.90 13.32
CA ILE A 47 -14.63 -1.81 12.46
C ILE A 47 -14.38 -2.13 10.98
N ASP A 48 -15.35 -1.77 10.13
CA ASP A 48 -15.17 -1.78 8.68
C ASP A 48 -14.39 -0.54 8.25
N PHE A 49 -13.35 -0.74 7.47
CA PHE A 49 -12.43 0.30 7.02
C PHE A 49 -12.20 0.19 5.52
N ARG A 50 -11.90 1.31 4.88
CA ARG A 50 -11.59 1.33 3.44
C ARG A 50 -10.38 0.44 3.11
N LYS A 51 -10.34 -0.06 1.87
CA LYS A 51 -9.16 -0.76 1.33
C LYS A 51 -7.91 0.10 1.51
N TYR A 52 -6.99 -0.36 2.35
CA TYR A 52 -5.76 0.35 2.69
C TYR A 52 -4.63 -0.65 2.93
N ARG A 53 -3.52 -0.44 2.24
CA ARG A 53 -2.32 -1.28 2.29
C ARG A 53 -1.12 -0.42 2.61
N ILE A 54 -0.27 -0.90 3.50
CA ILE A 54 1.05 -0.29 3.80
C ILE A 54 2.11 -1.25 3.30
N LEU A 55 3.04 -0.75 2.49
CA LEU A 55 4.19 -1.49 1.99
C LEU A 55 5.46 -0.92 2.59
N GLY A 56 6.24 -1.76 3.26
CA GLY A 56 7.62 -1.44 3.63
C GLY A 56 8.56 -1.89 2.51
N ALA A 57 9.37 -0.97 2.01
CA ALA A 57 10.32 -1.22 0.92
C ALA A 57 11.75 -0.87 1.38
N CYS A 58 12.72 -1.70 1.01
CA CYS A 58 14.14 -1.51 1.31
C CYS A 58 15.00 -1.78 0.06
N ILE A 59 16.14 -1.09 -0.04
CA ILE A 59 17.18 -1.34 -1.05
C ILE A 59 18.08 -2.51 -0.65
#